data_AF-A0A413VZL2-F1
#
_entry.id   AF-A0A413VZL2-F1
#
_cell.length_a   1.000
_cell.length_b   1.000
_cell.length_c   1.000
_cell.angle_alpha   90.00
_cell.angle_beta   90.00
_cell.angle_gamma   90.00
#
_symmetry.space_group_name_H-M   'P 1'
#
loop_
_entity.id
_entity.type
_entity.pdbx_description
1 polymer ?
#
loop_
_entity_poly.entity_id
_entity_poly.type
_entity_poly.pdbx_seq_one_letter_code
_entity_poly.pdbx_strand_id
1 'polypeptide(L)' 'MAATVAQKPDLMGATAVETAQKILNGETVDKEIPVEVELITK' A
#
# COMPACT_ATOMS: atom_id res chain seq x y z
N MET A 1 -10.62 -16.07 18.55
CA MET A 1 -10.06 -15.32 17.41
C MET A 1 -9.06 -16.23 16.72
N ALA A 2 -9.40 -16.79 15.55
CA ALA A 2 -8.62 -17.83 14.87
C ALA A 2 -7.55 -17.29 13.91
N ALA A 3 -7.73 -16.08 13.39
CA ALA A 3 -6.76 -15.34 12.59
C ALA A 3 -7.16 -13.85 12.58
N THR A 4 -6.23 -12.96 12.22
CA THR A 4 -6.51 -11.55 11.89
C THR A 4 -5.91 -11.21 10.54
N VAL A 5 -6.60 -10.38 9.76
CA VAL A 5 -6.04 -9.81 8.53
C VAL A 5 -5.35 -8.51 8.92
N ALA A 6 -4.03 -8.51 8.92
CA ALA A 6 -3.22 -7.34 9.19
C ALA A 6 -3.07 -6.50 7.91
N GLN A 7 -3.52 -5.25 8.00
CA GLN A 7 -3.21 -4.25 6.99
C GLN A 7 -1.82 -3.65 7.25
N LYS A 8 -1.17 -3.16 6.21
CA LYS A 8 0.17 -2.57 6.28
C LYS A 8 0.10 -1.05 6.05
N PRO A 9 -0.37 -0.26 7.05
CA PRO A 9 -0.55 1.19 6.89
C PRO A 9 0.76 1.91 6.55
N ASP A 10 1.89 1.43 7.07
CA ASP A 10 3.21 2.01 6.78
C ASP A 10 3.58 1.85 5.29
N LEU A 11 3.33 0.67 4.70
CA LEU A 11 3.53 0.46 3.27
C LEU A 11 2.57 1.31 2.44
N MET A 12 1.30 1.42 2.86
CA MET A 12 0.34 2.29 2.17
C MET A 12 0.82 3.74 2.15
N GLY A 13 1.35 4.25 3.28
CA GLY A 13 1.91 5.60 3.36
C GLY A 13 3.14 5.79 2.47
N ALA A 14 4.08 4.84 2.50
CA ALA A 14 5.28 4.88 1.67
C ALA A 14 4.94 4.88 0.17
N THR A 15 4.09 3.95 -0.27
CA THR A 15 3.64 3.84 -1.66
C THR A 15 2.89 5.11 -2.11
N ALA A 16 2.11 5.75 -1.23
CA ALA A 16 1.44 7.00 -1.56
C ALA A 16 2.44 8.14 -1.83
N VAL A 17 3.49 8.27 -1.02
CA VAL A 17 4.53 9.30 -1.20
C VAL A 17 5.38 9.02 -2.45
N GLU A 18 5.74 7.77 -2.71
CA GLU A 18 6.43 7.39 -3.95
C GLU A 18 5.60 7.69 -5.18
N THR A 19 4.30 7.37 -5.14
CA THR A 19 3.36 7.65 -6.24
C THR A 19 3.22 9.16 -6.45
N ALA A 20 3.13 9.94 -5.38
CA ALA A 20 3.11 11.39 -5.48
C ALA A 20 4.39 11.94 -6.13
N GLN A 21 5.57 11.40 -5.80
CA GLN A 21 6.82 11.76 -6.47
C GLN A 21 6.80 11.40 -7.97
N LYS A 22 6.30 10.22 -8.34
CA LYS A 22 6.17 9.82 -9.75
C LYS A 22 5.27 10.77 -10.53
N ILE A 23 4.14 11.16 -9.96
CA ILE A 23 3.24 12.16 -10.55
C ILE A 23 3.97 13.50 -10.74
N LEU A 24 4.71 13.96 -9.72
CA LEU A 24 5.48 15.20 -9.81
C LEU A 24 6.58 15.14 -10.88
N ASN A 25 7.15 13.95 -11.12
CA ASN A 25 8.13 13.70 -12.17
C ASN A 25 7.51 13.54 -13.57
N GLY A 26 6.17 13.63 -13.70
CA GLY A 26 5.45 13.52 -14.96
C GLY A 26 5.21 12.09 -15.42
N GLU A 27 5.39 11.10 -14.54
CA GLU A 27 5.06 9.71 -14.82
C GLU A 27 3.54 9.47 -14.72
N THR A 28 3.03 8.57 -15.54
CA THR A 28 1.64 8.11 -15.45
C THR A 28 1.57 6.99 -14.43
N VAL A 29 0.66 7.15 -13.46
CA VAL A 29 0.42 6.17 -12.39
C VAL A 29 -1.01 5.64 -12.49
N ASP A 30 -1.20 4.40 -12.08
CA ASP A 30 -2.51 3.77 -12.08
C ASP A 30 -3.44 4.42 -11.06
N LYS A 31 -4.75 4.41 -11.35
CA LYS A 31 -5.78 4.95 -10.45
C LYS A 31 -5.93 4.17 -9.15
N GLU A 32 -5.58 2.88 -9.17
CA GLU A 32 -5.70 1.99 -8.02
C GLU A 32 -4.37 1.27 -7.81
N ILE A 33 -3.80 1.42 -6.62
CA ILE A 33 -2.54 0.77 -6.22
C ILE A 33 -2.85 -0.15 -5.05
N PRO A 34 -3.04 -1.46 -5.29
CA PRO A 34 -3.32 -2.41 -4.23
C PRO A 34 -2.09 -2.59 -3.34
N VAL A 35 -2.31 -2.63 -2.03
CA VAL A 35 -1.25 -2.89 -1.04
C VAL A 35 -1.49 -4.26 -0.41
N GLU A 36 -0.43 -5.04 -0.25
CA GLU A 36 -0.51 -6.38 0.30
C GLU A 36 -0.97 -6.36 1.76
N VAL A 37 -1.91 -7.26 2.06
CA VAL A 37 -2.38 -7.56 3.42
C VAL A 37 -1.84 -8.93 3.83
N GLU A 38 -1.65 -9.13 5.13
CA GLU A 38 -1.06 -10.35 5.66
C GLU A 38 -2.02 -11.04 6.62
N LEU A 39 -2.22 -12.35 6.45
CA LEU A 39 -3.04 -13.15 7.35
C LEU A 39 -2.18 -13.62 8.52
N ILE A 40 -2.45 -13.11 9.72
CA ILE A 40 -1.77 -13.51 10.94
C ILE A 40 -2.62 -14.56 11.66
N THR A 41 -2.10 -15.77 11.77
CA THR A 41 -2.64 -16.84 12.61
C THR A 41 -1.87 -16.91 13.94
N LYS A 42 -2.50 -17.46 14.99
CA LYS A 42 -1.90 -17.54 16.33
C LYS A 42 -0.78 -18.58 16.41
#